data_AF-A0A3D2V702-F1
#
_entry.id   AF-A0A3D2V702-F1
#
_cell.length_a   1.000
_cell.length_b   1.000
_cell.length_c   1.000
_cell.angle_alpha   90.00
_cell.angle_beta   90.00
_cell.angle_gamma   90.00
#
_symmetry.space_group_name_H-M   'P 1'
#
loop_
_entity.id
_entity.type
_entity.pdbx_description
1 polymer ?
#
loop_
_entity_poly.entity_id
_entity_poly.type
_entity_poly.pdbx_seq_one_letter_code
_entity_poly.pdbx_strand_id
1 'polypeptide(L)'
;IRTLLLCFFYRQMNQLVEQGHVYLAQPPLFRVRQGRKVHYVQTEEEMKGQLLEKGLSDASFNPGDGQQITGEALEQLCRLLSSMEESIVALERRGVNLKAHAERMDLETSKLPVFRVTHESLNHWFVKREDVDAFVVEHSPAPSEEQVSEKNEEGEEGEDQTPATPTLPVVQVTELHEVRTINGGLTDLAEFGFDIQSLITQERTGEQEPRYTLAKGDNVTNIEDLRGLLGAVRAAGEKGLQITRFKGLGEMNAEELRETTLDPENRTLIKVTMDDLGAASQMFSILMGDKVEPRREFIEKHALDIQNLDV
;
A
#
# COMPACT_ATOMS: atom_id res chain seq x y z
N ILE A 1 -6.92 2.85 23.57
CA ILE A 1 -8.05 2.40 24.45
C ILE A 1 -8.82 1.23 23.84
N ARG A 2 -9.20 1.27 22.54
CA ARG A 2 -9.91 0.18 21.85
C ARG A 2 -9.33 -1.22 22.08
N THR A 3 -8.04 -1.44 21.81
CA THR A 3 -7.37 -2.75 21.97
C THR A 3 -7.42 -3.26 23.41
N LEU A 4 -7.36 -2.37 24.40
CA LEU A 4 -7.49 -2.72 25.82
C LEU A 4 -8.88 -3.26 26.16
N LEU A 5 -9.92 -2.57 25.67
CA LEU A 5 -11.31 -3.01 25.87
C LEU A 5 -11.59 -4.32 25.15
N LEU A 6 -11.10 -4.50 23.92
CA LEU A 6 -11.20 -5.77 23.19
C LEU A 6 -10.52 -6.91 23.95
N CYS A 7 -9.30 -6.70 24.45
CA CYS A 7 -8.59 -7.68 25.28
C CYS A 7 -9.35 -7.98 26.58
N PHE A 8 -9.97 -6.97 27.20
CA PHE A 8 -10.83 -7.17 28.37
C PHE A 8 -12.06 -8.04 28.05
N PHE A 9 -12.79 -7.74 26.97
CA PHE A 9 -13.93 -8.56 26.54
C PHE A 9 -13.51 -9.98 26.20
N TYR A 10 -12.35 -10.15 25.55
CA TYR A 10 -11.79 -11.46 25.25
C TYR A 10 -11.53 -12.31 26.50
N ARG A 11 -10.92 -11.71 27.53
CA ARG A 11 -10.49 -12.44 28.74
C ARG A 11 -11.58 -12.61 29.78
N GLN A 12 -12.44 -11.62 29.96
CA GLN A 12 -13.37 -11.56 31.08
C GLN A 12 -14.83 -11.80 30.67
N MET A 13 -15.19 -11.53 29.41
CA MET A 13 -16.58 -11.53 28.96
C MET A 13 -16.73 -12.10 27.54
N ASN A 14 -16.07 -13.23 27.26
CA ASN A 14 -16.04 -13.85 25.92
C ASN A 14 -17.44 -14.18 25.39
N GLN A 15 -18.37 -14.58 26.26
CA GLN A 15 -19.75 -14.93 25.90
C GLN A 15 -20.48 -13.78 25.18
N LEU A 16 -20.22 -12.52 25.55
CA LEU A 16 -20.84 -11.37 24.88
C LEU A 16 -20.41 -11.25 23.42
N VAL A 17 -19.20 -11.68 23.11
CA VAL A 17 -18.64 -11.60 21.76
C VAL A 17 -19.08 -12.81 20.95
N GLU A 18 -19.06 -14.01 21.55
CA GLU A 18 -19.58 -15.23 20.93
C GLU A 18 -21.06 -15.09 20.54
N GLN A 19 -21.86 -14.46 21.40
CA GLN A 19 -23.27 -14.15 21.11
C GLN A 19 -23.45 -12.96 20.17
N GLY A 20 -22.35 -12.25 19.82
CA GLY A 20 -22.36 -11.20 18.82
C GLY A 20 -22.95 -9.88 19.30
N HIS A 21 -22.83 -9.56 20.59
CA HIS A 21 -23.33 -8.32 21.19
C HIS A 21 -22.32 -7.15 21.16
N VAL A 22 -21.07 -7.41 20.78
CA VAL A 22 -20.01 -6.38 20.73
C VAL A 22 -19.86 -5.83 19.32
N TYR A 23 -19.98 -4.51 19.20
CA TYR A 23 -19.86 -3.77 17.95
C TYR A 23 -18.92 -2.57 18.11
N LEU A 24 -18.20 -2.24 17.05
CA LEU A 24 -17.38 -1.03 16.95
C LEU A 24 -18.08 -0.02 16.05
N ALA A 25 -18.24 1.21 16.53
CA ALA A 25 -18.72 2.30 15.69
C ALA A 25 -17.64 2.72 14.69
N GLN A 26 -18.05 3.02 13.47
CA GLN A 26 -17.22 3.60 12.42
C GLN A 26 -17.70 5.04 12.16
N PRO A 27 -17.16 6.04 12.88
CA PRO A 27 -17.42 7.43 12.56
C PRO A 27 -16.81 7.78 11.20
N PRO A 28 -17.37 8.78 10.48
CA PRO A 28 -16.81 9.20 9.20
C PRO A 28 -15.44 9.84 9.37
N LEU A 29 -14.56 9.62 8.40
CA LEU A 29 -13.21 10.17 8.39
C LEU A 29 -13.16 11.60 7.85
N PHE A 30 -14.08 11.95 6.95
CA PHE A 30 -14.15 13.30 6.38
C PHE A 30 -15.56 13.88 6.42
N ARG A 31 -15.63 15.20 6.59
CA ARG A 31 -16.78 16.02 6.26
C ARG A 31 -16.46 16.85 5.02
N VAL A 32 -17.27 16.71 3.98
CA VAL A 32 -17.12 17.43 2.72
C VAL A 32 -18.27 18.42 2.59
N ARG A 33 -17.93 19.70 2.38
CA ARG A 33 -18.90 20.77 2.17
C ARG A 33 -18.73 21.39 0.80
N GLN A 34 -19.82 21.41 0.03
CA GLN A 34 -19.91 22.10 -1.26
C GLN A 34 -21.04 23.14 -1.20
N GLY A 35 -20.66 24.40 -0.93
CA GLY A 35 -21.61 25.48 -0.70
C GLY A 35 -22.51 25.21 0.52
N ARG A 36 -23.78 24.87 0.27
CA ARG A 36 -24.77 24.53 1.32
C ARG A 36 -24.91 23.03 1.57
N LYS A 37 -24.46 22.18 0.65
CA LYS A 37 -24.54 20.73 0.82
C LYS A 37 -23.36 20.27 1.68
N VAL A 38 -23.65 19.44 2.66
CA VAL A 38 -22.66 18.77 3.51
C VAL A 38 -22.94 17.27 3.41
N HIS A 39 -21.89 16.49 3.24
CA HIS A 39 -21.94 15.04 3.31
C HIS A 39 -20.69 14.51 3.99
N TYR A 40 -20.75 13.26 4.42
CA TYR A 40 -19.68 12.60 5.16
C TYR A 40 -19.12 11.44 4.35
N VAL A 41 -17.82 11.21 4.48
CA VAL A 41 -17.08 10.17 3.74
C VAL A 41 -16.37 9.28 4.75
N GLN A 42 -16.51 7.97 4.60
CA GLN A 42 -16.11 7.01 5.63
C GLN A 42 -14.63 6.64 5.52
N THR A 43 -14.09 6.55 4.31
CA THR A 43 -12.72 6.05 4.05
C THR A 43 -11.89 7.00 3.20
N GLU A 44 -10.57 6.87 3.27
CA GLU A 44 -9.66 7.60 2.38
C GLU A 44 -9.83 7.20 0.92
N GLU A 45 -10.11 5.92 0.66
CA GLU A 45 -10.33 5.39 -0.68
C GLU A 45 -11.57 6.02 -1.33
N GLU A 46 -12.69 6.07 -0.59
CA GLU A 46 -13.92 6.72 -1.05
C GLU A 46 -13.67 8.21 -1.34
N MET A 47 -12.94 8.90 -0.46
CA MET A 47 -12.59 10.31 -0.66
C MET A 47 -11.74 10.51 -1.91
N LYS A 48 -10.71 9.69 -2.12
CA LYS A 48 -9.86 9.72 -3.32
C LYS A 48 -10.68 9.46 -4.59
N GLY A 49 -11.61 8.51 -4.55
CA GLY A 49 -12.53 8.21 -5.65
C GLY A 49 -13.44 9.40 -5.99
N GLN A 50 -14.11 9.99 -5.00
CA GLN A 50 -14.97 11.17 -5.21
C GLN A 50 -14.20 12.37 -5.78
N LEU A 51 -12.97 12.62 -5.30
CA LEU A 51 -12.11 13.67 -5.82
C LEU A 51 -11.65 13.40 -7.26
N LEU A 52 -11.37 12.14 -7.59
CA LEU A 52 -10.97 11.74 -8.92
C LEU A 52 -12.13 11.90 -9.91
N GLU A 53 -13.33 11.40 -9.58
CA GLU A 53 -14.53 11.54 -10.42
C GLU A 53 -14.87 13.02 -10.68
N LYS A 54 -14.91 13.83 -9.61
CA LYS A 54 -15.13 15.27 -9.73
C LYS A 54 -13.96 15.97 -10.43
N GLY A 55 -12.75 15.44 -10.31
CA GLY A 55 -11.55 15.91 -10.99
C GLY A 55 -11.65 15.78 -12.49
N LEU A 56 -12.10 14.60 -12.95
CA LEU A 56 -12.22 14.20 -14.35
C LEU A 56 -13.32 14.94 -15.12
N SER A 57 -14.37 15.40 -14.45
CA SER A 57 -15.43 16.19 -15.10
C SER A 57 -14.85 17.45 -15.76
N ASP A 58 -15.00 17.58 -17.07
CA ASP A 58 -14.49 18.69 -17.90
C ASP A 58 -12.94 18.85 -17.86
N ALA A 59 -12.23 17.78 -17.53
CA ALA A 59 -10.77 17.74 -17.56
C ALA A 59 -10.24 17.25 -18.91
N SER A 60 -9.07 17.76 -19.26
CA SER A 60 -8.37 17.38 -20.47
C SER A 60 -6.87 17.33 -20.21
N PHE A 61 -6.26 16.24 -20.62
CA PHE A 61 -4.84 15.98 -20.42
C PHE A 61 -4.10 16.12 -21.74
N ASN A 62 -2.99 16.86 -21.73
CA ASN A 62 -2.12 17.02 -22.87
C ASN A 62 -0.74 16.43 -22.54
N PRO A 63 -0.31 15.36 -23.23
CA PRO A 63 0.96 14.69 -23.01
C PRO A 63 2.17 15.39 -23.65
N GLY A 64 1.97 16.50 -24.38
CA GLY A 64 3.04 17.24 -25.06
C GLY A 64 3.14 16.95 -26.56
N ASP A 65 2.53 15.84 -27.03
CA ASP A 65 2.56 15.43 -28.45
C ASP A 65 1.46 16.09 -29.31
N GLY A 66 0.77 17.10 -28.76
CA GLY A 66 -0.33 17.81 -29.42
C GLY A 66 -1.67 17.06 -29.46
N GLN A 67 -1.71 15.81 -28.98
CA GLN A 67 -2.96 15.06 -28.77
C GLN A 67 -3.57 15.40 -27.41
N GLN A 68 -4.89 15.53 -27.32
CA GLN A 68 -5.58 15.80 -26.06
C GLN A 68 -6.39 14.56 -25.65
N ILE A 69 -6.10 14.02 -24.47
CA ILE A 69 -6.82 12.89 -23.89
C ILE A 69 -7.95 13.45 -23.02
N THR A 70 -9.20 13.12 -23.36
CA THR A 70 -10.42 13.64 -22.69
C THR A 70 -11.44 12.53 -22.46
N GLY A 71 -12.40 12.80 -21.57
CA GLY A 71 -13.54 11.91 -21.32
C GLY A 71 -13.14 10.51 -20.87
N GLU A 72 -13.71 9.49 -21.51
CA GLU A 72 -13.53 8.07 -21.14
C GLU A 72 -12.06 7.63 -21.23
N ALA A 73 -11.30 8.11 -22.22
CA ALA A 73 -9.89 7.77 -22.36
C ALA A 73 -9.05 8.28 -21.17
N LEU A 74 -9.37 9.48 -20.66
CA LEU A 74 -8.71 10.04 -19.48
C LEU A 74 -9.09 9.27 -18.21
N GLU A 75 -10.36 8.86 -18.11
CA GLU A 75 -10.85 8.04 -17.00
C GLU A 75 -10.14 6.67 -16.96
N GLN A 76 -10.01 6.00 -18.12
CA GLN A 76 -9.26 4.75 -18.24
C GLN A 76 -7.79 4.94 -17.85
N LEU A 77 -7.13 5.98 -18.35
CA LEU A 77 -5.75 6.31 -17.97
C LEU A 77 -5.62 6.54 -16.46
N CYS A 78 -6.52 7.31 -15.84
CA CYS A 78 -6.48 7.53 -14.39
C CYS A 78 -6.75 6.25 -13.58
N ARG A 79 -7.62 5.34 -14.05
CA ARG A 79 -7.81 4.04 -13.40
C ARG A 79 -6.55 3.17 -13.46
N LEU A 80 -5.91 3.10 -14.62
CA LEU A 80 -4.63 2.39 -14.80
C LEU A 80 -3.54 2.97 -13.89
N LEU A 81 -3.41 4.30 -13.86
CA LEU A 81 -2.43 4.94 -12.98
C LEU A 81 -2.74 4.70 -11.51
N SER A 82 -4.01 4.63 -11.10
CA SER A 82 -4.38 4.41 -9.69
C SER A 82 -4.00 3.01 -9.21
N SER A 83 -4.18 1.98 -10.04
CA SER A 83 -3.74 0.61 -9.68
C SER A 83 -2.21 0.49 -9.65
N MET A 84 -1.53 1.21 -10.54
CA MET A 84 -0.07 1.28 -10.54
C MET A 84 0.48 2.08 -9.35
N GLU A 85 -0.16 3.17 -8.93
CA GLU A 85 0.24 4.01 -7.79
C GLU A 85 0.41 3.17 -6.52
N GLU A 86 -0.57 2.31 -6.20
CA GLU A 86 -0.53 1.41 -5.05
C GLU A 86 0.63 0.40 -5.15
N SER A 87 0.81 -0.18 -6.34
CA SER A 87 1.86 -1.17 -6.59
C SER A 87 3.26 -0.55 -6.52
N ILE A 88 3.43 0.69 -7.01
CA ILE A 88 4.69 1.43 -6.95
C ILE A 88 5.01 1.80 -5.49
N VAL A 89 4.04 2.28 -4.72
CA VAL A 89 4.24 2.59 -3.29
C VAL A 89 4.62 1.33 -2.51
N ALA A 90 3.96 0.20 -2.78
CA ALA A 90 4.30 -1.08 -2.16
C ALA A 90 5.72 -1.56 -2.54
N LEU A 91 6.14 -1.36 -3.79
CA LEU A 91 7.50 -1.65 -4.24
C LEU A 91 8.55 -0.76 -3.54
N GLU A 92 8.29 0.54 -3.44
CA GLU A 92 9.17 1.52 -2.78
C GLU A 92 9.31 1.20 -1.27
N ARG A 93 8.24 0.76 -0.60
CA ARG A 93 8.28 0.30 0.81
C ARG A 93 9.18 -0.91 1.03
N ARG A 94 9.34 -1.78 0.01
CA ARG A 94 10.27 -2.92 0.03
C ARG A 94 11.72 -2.52 -0.27
N GLY A 95 12.00 -1.21 -0.35
CA GLY A 95 13.34 -0.66 -0.59
C GLY A 95 13.76 -0.66 -2.07
N VAL A 96 12.83 -0.90 -2.99
CA VAL A 96 13.12 -0.93 -4.43
C VAL A 96 12.58 0.34 -5.07
N ASN A 97 13.47 1.29 -5.35
CA ASN A 97 13.09 2.55 -6.00
C ASN A 97 12.74 2.32 -7.48
N LEU A 98 11.62 2.89 -7.95
CA LEU A 98 11.15 2.74 -9.33
C LEU A 98 12.19 3.19 -10.37
N LYS A 99 12.87 4.32 -10.15
CA LYS A 99 13.90 4.84 -11.08
C LYS A 99 15.05 3.85 -11.23
N ALA A 100 15.55 3.33 -10.10
CA ALA A 100 16.63 2.33 -10.11
C ALA A 100 16.15 0.98 -10.67
N HIS A 101 14.87 0.65 -10.54
CA HIS A 101 14.30 -0.59 -11.09
C HIS A 101 14.05 -0.50 -12.59
N ALA A 102 13.72 0.69 -13.10
CA ALA A 102 13.55 0.95 -14.53
C ALA A 102 14.84 0.73 -15.32
N GLU A 103 16.01 1.01 -14.73
CA GLU A 103 17.32 0.70 -15.33
C GLU A 103 17.55 -0.82 -15.50
N ARG A 104 16.80 -1.65 -14.76
CA ARG A 104 16.87 -3.12 -14.82
C ARG A 104 15.82 -3.70 -15.78
N MET A 105 15.08 -2.87 -16.50
CA MET A 105 14.08 -3.32 -17.45
C MET A 105 14.75 -4.12 -18.57
N ASP A 106 14.16 -5.26 -18.90
CA ASP A 106 14.62 -6.06 -20.03
C ASP A 106 14.27 -5.34 -21.34
N LEU A 107 15.28 -5.08 -22.17
CA LEU A 107 15.14 -4.36 -23.43
C LEU A 107 14.39 -5.16 -24.50
N GLU A 108 14.37 -6.50 -24.40
CA GLU A 108 13.66 -7.35 -25.36
C GLU A 108 12.18 -7.44 -25.05
N THR A 109 11.84 -7.59 -23.76
CA THR A 109 10.45 -7.80 -23.33
C THR A 109 9.76 -6.53 -22.85
N SER A 110 10.51 -5.42 -22.65
CA SER A 110 10.04 -4.17 -22.03
C SER A 110 9.36 -4.41 -20.67
N LYS A 111 9.80 -5.44 -19.94
CA LYS A 111 9.26 -5.83 -18.63
C LYS A 111 10.27 -5.63 -17.53
N LEU A 112 9.77 -5.22 -16.38
CA LEU A 112 10.55 -5.14 -15.15
C LEU A 112 10.76 -6.54 -14.55
N PRO A 113 11.96 -6.82 -13.98
CA PRO A 113 12.22 -8.05 -13.27
C PRO A 113 11.31 -8.24 -12.06
N VAL A 114 10.63 -9.39 -12.00
CA VAL A 114 9.65 -9.75 -10.97
C VAL A 114 10.31 -10.49 -9.80
N PHE A 115 11.39 -11.22 -10.06
CA PHE A 115 12.06 -12.03 -9.07
C PHE A 115 13.37 -11.37 -8.64
N ARG A 116 13.58 -11.30 -7.33
CA ARG A 116 14.84 -10.90 -6.71
C ARG A 116 15.43 -12.09 -5.97
N VAL A 117 16.64 -12.51 -6.35
CA VAL A 117 17.39 -13.56 -5.66
C VAL A 117 18.55 -12.92 -4.93
N THR A 118 18.60 -13.10 -3.61
CA THR A 118 19.72 -12.63 -2.79
C THR A 118 20.68 -13.79 -2.55
N HIS A 119 21.93 -13.64 -2.98
CA HIS A 119 23.02 -14.60 -2.79
C HIS A 119 24.27 -13.86 -2.34
N GLU A 120 24.89 -14.27 -1.23
CA GLU A 120 26.12 -13.66 -0.68
C GLU A 120 26.06 -12.13 -0.53
N SER A 121 24.90 -11.59 -0.13
CA SER A 121 24.61 -10.14 -0.02
C SER A 121 24.47 -9.37 -1.35
N LEU A 122 24.57 -10.05 -2.49
CA LEU A 122 24.27 -9.49 -3.81
C LEU A 122 22.83 -9.81 -4.21
N ASN A 123 22.18 -8.88 -4.92
CA ASN A 123 20.83 -9.03 -5.42
C ASN A 123 20.85 -9.25 -6.94
N HIS A 124 20.39 -10.42 -7.37
CA HIS A 124 20.19 -10.78 -8.76
C HIS A 124 18.70 -10.63 -9.13
N TRP A 125 18.42 -10.17 -10.34
CA TRP A 125 17.07 -9.82 -10.78
C TRP A 125 16.70 -10.59 -12.04
N PHE A 126 15.52 -11.20 -12.03
CA PHE A 126 15.06 -12.06 -13.13
C PHE A 126 13.62 -11.75 -13.52
N VAL A 127 13.33 -11.88 -14.83
CA VAL A 127 11.98 -11.70 -15.38
C VAL A 127 11.22 -13.03 -15.37
N LYS A 128 11.85 -14.12 -15.81
CA LYS A 128 11.24 -15.45 -15.87
C LYS A 128 11.60 -16.29 -14.65
N ARG A 129 10.70 -17.20 -14.30
CA ARG A 129 10.92 -18.15 -13.20
C ARG A 129 11.99 -19.20 -13.56
N GLU A 130 12.07 -19.59 -14.82
CA GLU A 130 13.04 -20.56 -15.33
C GLU A 130 14.50 -20.11 -15.07
N ASP A 131 14.78 -18.82 -15.27
CA ASP A 131 16.11 -18.24 -15.04
C ASP A 131 16.48 -18.22 -13.54
N VAL A 132 15.48 -18.02 -12.67
CA VAL A 132 15.65 -18.11 -11.21
C VAL A 132 15.99 -19.53 -10.81
N ASP A 133 15.24 -20.51 -11.32
CA ASP A 133 15.44 -21.91 -10.95
C ASP A 133 16.81 -22.40 -11.46
N ALA A 134 17.24 -21.98 -12.67
CA ALA A 134 18.59 -22.24 -13.16
C ALA A 134 19.68 -21.62 -12.27
N PHE A 135 19.51 -20.36 -11.86
CA PHE A 135 20.45 -19.68 -10.97
C PHE A 135 20.55 -20.34 -9.59
N VAL A 136 19.41 -20.76 -9.02
CA VAL A 136 19.35 -21.49 -7.74
C VAL A 136 20.06 -22.84 -7.85
N VAL A 137 19.88 -23.58 -8.95
CA VAL A 137 20.56 -24.87 -9.17
C VAL A 137 22.07 -24.69 -9.30
N GLU A 138 22.53 -23.62 -9.96
CA GLU A 138 23.96 -23.34 -10.16
C GLU A 138 24.64 -22.88 -8.85
N HIS A 139 23.99 -22.01 -8.08
CA HIS A 139 24.58 -21.36 -6.90
C HIS A 139 24.23 -22.06 -5.58
N SER A 140 23.32 -23.04 -5.61
CA SER A 140 23.05 -23.96 -4.51
C SER A 140 23.12 -25.39 -5.05
N PRO A 141 24.32 -25.95 -5.34
CA PRO A 141 24.44 -27.37 -5.57
C PRO A 141 23.87 -28.09 -4.34
N ALA A 142 23.04 -29.10 -4.60
CA ALA A 142 22.35 -29.88 -3.57
C ALA A 142 23.29 -30.20 -2.38
N PRO A 143 22.79 -30.24 -1.13
CA PRO A 143 23.57 -30.82 -0.06
C PRO A 143 23.95 -32.24 -0.52
N SER A 144 25.25 -32.51 -0.62
CA SER A 144 25.73 -33.88 -0.78
C SER A 144 25.03 -34.75 0.26
N GLU A 145 24.52 -35.91 -0.17
CA GLU A 145 23.65 -36.85 0.56
C GLU A 145 24.19 -37.43 1.88
N GLU A 146 25.17 -36.80 2.52
CA GLU A 146 25.68 -37.16 3.83
C GLU A 146 25.31 -36.11 4.88
N GLN A 147 24.02 -35.98 5.18
CA GLN A 147 23.53 -35.63 6.53
C GLN A 147 22.00 -35.74 6.59
N VAL A 148 21.51 -36.96 6.37
CA VAL A 148 20.30 -37.40 7.07
C VAL A 148 20.71 -37.63 8.52
N SER A 149 20.67 -36.58 9.34
CA SER A 149 20.63 -36.77 10.79
C SER A 149 19.17 -36.68 11.20
N GLU A 150 18.61 -37.84 11.47
CA GLU A 150 17.32 -38.05 12.11
C GLU A 150 17.15 -37.10 13.30
N LYS A 151 16.05 -36.36 13.32
CA LYS A 151 15.53 -35.80 14.57
C LYS A 151 15.02 -36.96 15.41
N ASN A 152 15.73 -37.31 16.48
CA ASN A 152 15.10 -37.92 17.64
C ASN A 152 14.92 -36.82 18.69
N GLU A 153 13.66 -36.55 18.99
CA GLU A 153 13.24 -35.85 20.19
C GLU A 153 13.53 -36.75 21.40
N GLU A 154 14.27 -36.27 22.39
CA GLU A 154 14.06 -36.55 23.82
C GLU A 154 14.91 -35.57 24.65
N GLY A 155 14.34 -35.05 25.73
CA GLY A 155 14.81 -33.86 26.45
C GLY A 155 16.00 -34.05 27.39
N GLU A 156 16.56 -32.93 27.83
CA GLU A 156 16.86 -32.53 29.23
C GLU A 156 17.90 -31.39 29.28
N GLU A 157 17.85 -30.64 30.37
CA GLU A 157 18.52 -29.37 30.67
C GLU A 157 20.05 -29.41 30.67
N GLY A 158 20.70 -28.29 30.32
CA GLY A 158 22.12 -28.05 30.61
C GLY A 158 22.71 -26.88 29.82
N GLU A 159 23.17 -25.85 30.53
CA GLU A 159 23.99 -24.75 30.02
C GLU A 159 25.30 -25.28 29.42
N ASP A 160 25.57 -25.02 28.14
CA ASP A 160 26.89 -24.56 27.68
C ASP A 160 26.85 -23.99 26.25
N GLN A 161 27.82 -23.11 25.99
CA GLN A 161 28.02 -22.30 24.80
C GLN A 161 27.95 -23.09 23.49
N THR A 162 27.01 -22.74 22.61
CA THR A 162 26.99 -23.22 21.23
C THR A 162 28.06 -22.51 20.40
N PRO A 163 28.97 -23.24 19.73
CA PRO A 163 29.87 -22.64 18.76
C PRO A 163 29.05 -22.22 17.53
N ALA A 164 29.38 -21.05 16.98
CA ALA A 164 28.74 -20.48 15.79
C ALA A 164 28.78 -21.49 14.62
N THR A 165 27.62 -22.02 14.27
CA THR A 165 27.42 -22.83 13.07
C THR A 165 27.75 -21.98 11.84
N PRO A 166 28.60 -22.45 10.90
CA PRO A 166 28.83 -21.72 9.66
C PRO A 166 27.53 -21.74 8.85
N THR A 167 26.89 -20.56 8.72
CA THR A 167 25.71 -20.38 7.88
C THR A 167 26.08 -20.65 6.42
N LEU A 168 25.52 -21.70 5.84
CA LEU A 168 25.52 -21.92 4.39
C LEU A 168 25.00 -20.65 3.67
N PRO A 169 25.47 -20.35 2.45
CA PRO A 169 24.93 -19.23 1.68
C PRO A 169 23.46 -19.52 1.36
N VAL A 170 22.56 -18.97 2.17
CA VAL A 170 21.12 -19.14 1.97
C VAL A 170 20.73 -18.30 0.76
N VAL A 171 20.45 -18.96 -0.36
CA VAL A 171 19.83 -18.32 -1.51
C VAL A 171 18.40 -17.94 -1.12
N GLN A 172 18.12 -16.65 -1.01
CA GLN A 172 16.78 -16.16 -0.69
C GLN A 172 16.08 -15.66 -1.95
N VAL A 173 15.04 -16.37 -2.40
CA VAL A 173 14.20 -15.95 -3.54
C VAL A 173 13.02 -15.13 -3.01
N THR A 174 12.90 -13.90 -3.48
CA THR A 174 11.75 -13.02 -3.21
C THR A 174 11.00 -12.74 -4.50
N GLU A 175 9.71 -13.04 -4.52
CA GLU A 175 8.83 -12.66 -5.61
C GLU A 175 8.12 -11.34 -5.30
N LEU A 176 8.19 -10.40 -6.26
CA LEU A 176 7.57 -9.09 -6.16
C LEU A 176 6.29 -9.08 -7.00
N HIS A 177 5.18 -9.52 -6.40
CA HIS A 177 3.89 -9.54 -7.08
C HIS A 177 3.44 -8.15 -7.54
N GLU A 178 3.87 -7.09 -6.85
CA GLU A 178 3.64 -5.69 -7.23
C GLU A 178 4.17 -5.37 -8.64
N VAL A 179 5.31 -5.96 -9.00
CA VAL A 179 5.94 -5.75 -10.32
C VAL A 179 5.10 -6.38 -11.43
N ARG A 180 4.31 -7.42 -11.15
CA ARG A 180 3.38 -7.99 -12.14
C ARG A 180 2.29 -6.99 -12.49
N THR A 181 1.70 -6.34 -11.50
CA THR A 181 0.71 -5.28 -11.71
C THR A 181 1.31 -4.10 -12.47
N ILE A 182 2.54 -3.68 -12.11
CA ILE A 182 3.25 -2.61 -12.82
C ILE A 182 3.51 -3.00 -14.28
N ASN A 183 3.96 -4.22 -14.57
CA ASN A 183 4.20 -4.69 -15.94
C ASN A 183 2.90 -4.78 -16.76
N GLY A 184 1.79 -5.20 -16.14
CA GLY A 184 0.46 -5.15 -16.75
C GLY A 184 0.08 -3.73 -17.12
N GLY A 185 0.15 -2.81 -16.15
CA GLY A 185 -0.15 -1.40 -16.37
C GLY A 185 0.78 -0.72 -17.38
N LEU A 186 2.06 -1.10 -17.47
CA LEU A 186 2.99 -0.62 -18.51
C LEU A 186 2.58 -1.08 -19.91
N THR A 187 2.03 -2.28 -20.03
CA THR A 187 1.51 -2.80 -21.31
C THR A 187 0.31 -1.97 -21.76
N ASP A 188 -0.63 -1.70 -20.84
CA ASP A 188 -1.81 -0.89 -21.13
C ASP A 188 -1.44 0.58 -21.38
N LEU A 189 -0.46 1.13 -20.64
CA LEU A 189 0.06 2.49 -20.85
C LEU A 189 0.72 2.66 -22.22
N ALA A 190 1.33 1.60 -22.77
CA ALA A 190 1.91 1.65 -24.10
C ALA A 190 0.85 1.87 -25.19
N GLU A 191 -0.41 1.45 -24.97
CA GLU A 191 -1.53 1.74 -25.88
C GLU A 191 -1.86 3.23 -25.93
N PHE A 192 -1.61 3.95 -24.82
CA PHE A 192 -1.72 5.42 -24.74
C PHE A 192 -0.45 6.15 -25.19
N GLY A 193 0.59 5.43 -25.63
CA GLY A 193 1.86 6.00 -26.05
C GLY A 193 2.81 6.36 -24.89
N PHE A 194 2.53 5.89 -23.67
CA PHE A 194 3.42 6.13 -22.52
C PHE A 194 4.31 4.92 -22.23
N ASP A 195 5.51 5.22 -21.76
CA ASP A 195 6.51 4.25 -21.35
C ASP A 195 6.86 4.40 -19.86
N ILE A 196 7.78 3.56 -19.38
CA ILE A 196 8.25 3.65 -17.98
C ILE A 196 8.91 5.01 -17.66
N GLN A 197 9.52 5.66 -18.65
CA GLN A 197 10.16 6.97 -18.49
C GLN A 197 9.14 8.10 -18.33
N SER A 198 7.89 7.87 -18.72
CA SER A 198 6.77 8.78 -18.48
C SER A 198 6.36 8.83 -17.01
N LEU A 199 6.62 7.75 -16.26
CA LEU A 199 6.36 7.66 -14.81
C LEU A 199 7.50 8.20 -13.94
N ILE A 200 8.64 8.57 -14.53
CA ILE A 200 9.83 9.01 -13.80
C ILE A 200 10.09 10.49 -14.11
N THR A 201 10.36 11.27 -13.07
CA THR A 201 10.77 12.67 -13.19
C THR A 201 12.11 12.77 -13.91
N GLN A 202 12.16 13.59 -14.96
CA GLN A 202 13.36 13.83 -15.75
C GLN A 202 13.89 15.24 -15.51
N GLU A 203 15.20 15.38 -15.32
CA GLU A 203 15.85 16.68 -15.22
C GLU A 203 15.94 17.33 -16.60
N ARG A 204 15.01 18.23 -16.91
CA ARG A 204 14.98 18.99 -18.18
C ARG A 204 15.67 20.34 -17.98
N THR A 205 16.94 20.43 -18.33
CA THR A 205 17.66 21.72 -18.34
C THR A 205 17.44 22.46 -19.66
N GLY A 206 16.82 23.64 -19.60
CA GLY A 206 16.77 24.60 -20.71
C GLY A 206 15.45 24.66 -21.50
N GLU A 207 14.49 23.79 -21.22
CA GLU A 207 13.15 23.83 -21.82
C GLU A 207 12.16 24.54 -20.88
N GLN A 208 11.43 25.53 -21.39
CA GLN A 208 10.44 26.29 -20.61
C GLN A 208 9.04 25.65 -20.65
N GLU A 209 8.82 24.69 -21.55
CA GLU A 209 7.52 24.06 -21.74
C GLU A 209 7.34 22.87 -20.78
N PRO A 210 6.21 22.81 -20.05
CA PRO A 210 5.91 21.68 -19.18
C PRO A 210 5.77 20.40 -20.00
N ARG A 211 6.24 19.26 -19.45
CA ARG A 211 6.15 17.95 -20.12
C ARG A 211 4.70 17.55 -20.33
N TYR A 212 3.91 17.67 -19.27
CA TYR A 212 2.52 17.30 -19.26
C TYR A 212 1.67 18.44 -18.70
N THR A 213 0.46 18.61 -19.21
CA THR A 213 -0.48 19.61 -18.69
C THR A 213 -1.88 19.03 -18.53
N LEU A 214 -2.54 19.41 -17.44
CA LEU A 214 -3.93 19.10 -17.16
C LEU A 214 -4.72 20.41 -17.19
N ALA A 215 -5.63 20.55 -18.14
CA ALA A 215 -6.54 21.67 -18.24
C ALA A 215 -7.94 21.25 -17.79
N LYS A 216 -8.52 22.00 -16.84
CA LYS A 216 -9.90 21.84 -16.38
C LYS A 216 -10.59 23.20 -16.39
N GLY A 217 -11.49 23.40 -17.36
CA GLY A 217 -11.99 24.73 -17.69
C GLY A 217 -10.83 25.69 -18.00
N ASP A 218 -10.78 26.84 -17.31
CA ASP A 218 -9.73 27.85 -17.50
C ASP A 218 -8.44 27.57 -16.72
N ASN A 219 -8.42 26.55 -15.85
CA ASN A 219 -7.27 26.25 -15.02
C ASN A 219 -6.37 25.22 -15.70
N VAL A 220 -5.13 25.62 -16.00
CA VAL A 220 -4.08 24.72 -16.49
C VAL A 220 -3.10 24.42 -15.36
N THR A 221 -2.83 23.14 -15.13
CA THR A 221 -1.89 22.65 -14.11
C THR A 221 -0.76 21.92 -14.82
N ASN A 222 0.48 22.27 -14.49
CA ASN A 222 1.67 21.64 -15.04
C ASN A 222 2.01 20.38 -14.25
N ILE A 223 2.40 19.34 -14.96
CA ILE A 223 2.73 18.03 -14.39
C ILE A 223 4.12 17.63 -14.92
N GLU A 224 4.99 17.20 -14.01
CA GLU A 224 6.38 16.82 -14.33
C GLU A 224 6.49 15.38 -14.84
N ASP A 225 5.71 14.47 -14.26
CA ASP A 225 5.66 13.05 -14.56
C ASP A 225 4.23 12.51 -14.48
N LEU A 226 3.98 11.39 -15.14
CA LEU A 226 2.63 10.83 -15.27
C LEU A 226 2.06 10.36 -13.92
N ARG A 227 2.88 10.08 -12.88
CA ARG A 227 2.37 9.77 -11.53
C ARG A 227 1.68 11.00 -10.91
N GLY A 228 2.19 12.20 -11.23
CA GLY A 228 1.62 13.48 -10.81
C GLY A 228 0.21 13.74 -11.35
N LEU A 229 -0.22 13.05 -12.42
CA LEU A 229 -1.53 13.24 -13.04
C LEU A 229 -2.68 12.97 -12.05
N LEU A 230 -2.61 11.88 -11.28
CA LEU A 230 -3.66 11.54 -10.30
C LEU A 230 -3.78 12.61 -9.22
N GLY A 231 -2.64 13.10 -8.72
CA GLY A 231 -2.61 14.19 -7.74
C GLY A 231 -3.22 15.46 -8.31
N ALA A 232 -2.86 15.83 -9.55
CA ALA A 232 -3.41 17.00 -10.23
C ALA A 232 -4.92 16.89 -10.47
N VAL A 233 -5.42 15.73 -10.92
CA VAL A 233 -6.85 15.48 -11.12
C VAL A 233 -7.61 15.57 -9.79
N ARG A 234 -7.12 14.90 -8.73
CA ARG A 234 -7.73 14.95 -7.39
C ARG A 234 -7.75 16.39 -6.84
N ALA A 235 -6.65 17.13 -6.97
CA ALA A 235 -6.57 18.54 -6.57
C ALA A 235 -7.53 19.43 -7.38
N ALA A 236 -7.72 19.14 -8.66
CA ALA A 236 -8.70 19.84 -9.49
C ALA A 236 -10.15 19.49 -9.09
N GLY A 237 -10.39 18.30 -8.52
CA GLY A 237 -11.68 17.90 -7.92
C GLY A 237 -11.94 18.55 -6.56
N GLU A 238 -10.89 18.81 -5.78
CA GLU A 238 -10.97 19.47 -4.48
C GLU A 238 -11.35 20.96 -4.60
N LYS A 239 -11.05 21.61 -5.73
CA LYS A 239 -11.42 23.01 -5.96
C LYS A 239 -12.92 23.24 -5.74
N GLY A 240 -13.23 24.15 -4.80
CA GLY A 240 -14.62 24.49 -4.42
C GLY A 240 -15.24 23.56 -3.37
N LEU A 241 -14.49 22.61 -2.82
CA LEU A 241 -14.85 21.84 -1.63
C LEU A 241 -14.15 22.39 -0.39
N GLN A 242 -14.83 22.31 0.74
CA GLN A 242 -14.21 22.43 2.06
C GLN A 242 -14.20 21.04 2.69
N ILE A 243 -13.01 20.45 2.79
CA ILE A 243 -12.81 19.11 3.34
C ILE A 243 -12.25 19.26 4.75
N THR A 244 -12.92 18.66 5.74
CA THR A 244 -12.42 18.55 7.12
C THR A 244 -12.16 17.07 7.39
N ARG A 245 -10.92 16.71 7.73
CA ARG A 245 -10.59 15.35 8.20
C ARG A 245 -10.75 15.31 9.72
N PHE A 246 -11.54 14.36 10.22
CA PHE A 246 -11.66 14.12 11.65
C PHE A 246 -10.51 13.23 12.13
N LYS A 247 -9.81 13.65 13.18
CA LYS A 247 -8.78 12.82 13.85
C LYS A 247 -9.30 12.20 15.14
N GLY A 248 -10.40 12.70 15.67
CA GLY A 248 -11.02 12.16 16.86
C GLY A 248 -12.46 12.64 17.01
N LEU A 249 -13.24 11.90 17.79
CA LEU A 249 -14.66 12.17 18.02
C LEU A 249 -14.91 13.57 18.61
N GLY A 250 -13.95 14.13 19.35
CA GLY A 250 -14.06 15.46 19.96
C GLY A 250 -13.99 16.63 18.97
N GLU A 251 -13.62 16.37 17.71
CA GLU A 251 -13.63 17.37 16.64
C GLU A 251 -15.02 17.56 16.02
N MET A 252 -15.97 16.67 16.35
CA MET A 252 -17.36 16.70 15.87
C MET A 252 -18.27 17.40 16.89
N ASN A 253 -19.24 18.16 16.41
CA ASN A 253 -20.29 18.70 17.26
C ASN A 253 -21.31 17.61 17.64
N ALA A 254 -22.09 17.86 18.71
CA ALA A 254 -23.05 16.87 19.22
C ALA A 254 -24.11 16.44 18.19
N GLU A 255 -24.56 17.37 17.33
CA GLU A 255 -25.51 17.07 16.25
C GLU A 255 -24.88 16.18 15.18
N GLU A 256 -23.64 16.48 14.77
CA GLU A 256 -22.90 15.69 13.77
C GLU A 256 -22.68 14.28 14.29
N LEU A 257 -22.20 14.13 15.52
CA LEU A 257 -21.93 12.82 16.12
C LEU A 257 -23.22 11.99 16.27
N ARG A 258 -24.34 12.65 16.60
CA ARG A 258 -25.65 11.99 16.65
C ARG A 258 -26.06 11.50 15.26
N GLU A 259 -26.01 12.37 14.25
CA GLU A 259 -26.44 12.07 12.88
C GLU A 259 -25.58 11.00 12.21
N THR A 260 -24.26 11.03 12.40
CA THR A 260 -23.34 10.16 11.66
C THR A 260 -23.05 8.84 12.36
N THR A 261 -22.99 8.83 13.69
CA THR A 261 -22.40 7.71 14.44
C THR A 261 -23.40 7.02 15.38
N LEU A 262 -24.44 7.73 15.83
CA LEU A 262 -25.42 7.17 16.79
C LEU A 262 -26.76 6.82 16.14
N ASP A 263 -27.18 7.56 15.12
CA ASP A 263 -28.45 7.36 14.42
C ASP A 263 -28.52 5.95 13.78
N PRO A 264 -29.48 5.09 14.16
CA PRO A 264 -29.64 3.77 13.57
C PRO A 264 -29.75 3.74 12.04
N GLU A 265 -30.24 4.82 11.41
CA GLU A 265 -30.41 4.87 9.96
C GLU A 265 -29.09 5.16 9.21
N ASN A 266 -28.19 5.93 9.82
CA ASN A 266 -26.95 6.40 9.18
C ASN A 266 -25.68 5.74 9.71
N ARG A 267 -25.72 5.14 10.91
CA ARG A 267 -24.52 4.62 11.57
C ARG A 267 -23.97 3.38 10.87
N THR A 268 -22.65 3.31 10.81
CA THR A 268 -21.93 2.12 10.39
C THR A 268 -21.34 1.44 11.62
N LEU A 269 -21.67 0.16 11.82
CA LEU A 269 -21.16 -0.66 12.91
C LEU A 269 -20.43 -1.87 12.35
N ILE A 270 -19.26 -2.18 12.89
CA ILE A 270 -18.54 -3.42 12.62
C ILE A 270 -18.80 -4.38 13.78
N LYS A 271 -19.31 -5.57 13.47
CA LYS A 271 -19.48 -6.64 14.45
C LYS A 271 -18.11 -7.25 14.76
N VAL A 272 -17.75 -7.33 16.03
CA VAL A 272 -16.48 -7.90 16.46
C VAL A 272 -16.58 -9.43 16.46
N THR A 273 -15.60 -10.10 15.88
CA THR A 273 -15.49 -11.56 15.87
C THR A 273 -14.49 -12.08 16.91
N MET A 274 -14.51 -13.39 17.17
CA MET A 274 -13.53 -14.03 18.07
C MET A 274 -12.10 -13.95 17.53
N ASP A 275 -11.95 -13.98 16.20
CA ASP A 275 -10.64 -13.88 15.54
C ASP A 275 -10.03 -12.48 15.76
N ASP A 276 -10.85 -11.42 15.65
CA ASP A 276 -10.43 -10.03 15.92
C ASP A 276 -9.90 -9.87 17.35
N LEU A 277 -10.53 -10.54 18.31
CA LEU A 277 -10.13 -10.50 19.71
C LEU A 277 -8.85 -11.28 19.99
N GLY A 278 -8.70 -12.45 19.38
CA GLY A 278 -7.47 -13.22 19.45
C GLY A 278 -6.29 -12.40 18.94
N ALA A 279 -6.45 -11.75 17.79
CA ALA A 279 -5.45 -10.84 17.22
C ALA A 279 -5.16 -9.64 18.15
N ALA A 280 -6.20 -8.99 18.70
CA ALA A 280 -6.04 -7.86 19.63
C ALA A 280 -5.31 -8.26 20.92
N SER A 281 -5.59 -9.44 21.48
CA SER A 281 -4.92 -9.95 22.69
C SER A 281 -3.46 -10.32 22.43
N GLN A 282 -3.14 -10.93 21.29
CA GLN A 282 -1.76 -11.20 20.88
C GLN A 282 -0.96 -9.90 20.71
N MET A 283 -1.52 -8.94 19.98
CA MET A 283 -0.92 -7.61 19.80
C MET A 283 -0.67 -6.93 21.15
N PHE A 284 -1.65 -6.98 22.06
CA PHE A 284 -1.50 -6.44 23.42
C PHE A 284 -0.37 -7.13 24.19
N SER A 285 -0.28 -8.45 24.13
CA SER A 285 0.76 -9.23 24.81
C SER A 285 2.17 -8.92 24.29
N ILE A 286 2.31 -8.67 22.98
CA ILE A 286 3.60 -8.30 22.38
C ILE A 286 3.99 -6.87 22.80
N LEU A 287 3.04 -5.93 22.74
CA LEU A 287 3.31 -4.51 23.02
C LEU A 287 3.53 -4.22 24.51
N MET A 288 2.84 -4.93 25.41
CA MET A 288 2.92 -4.73 26.86
C MET A 288 3.73 -5.82 27.59
N GLY A 289 4.28 -6.80 26.87
CA GLY A 289 5.13 -7.83 27.45
C GLY A 289 6.50 -7.32 27.88
N ASP A 290 7.14 -7.99 28.83
CA ASP A 290 8.41 -7.53 29.43
C ASP A 290 9.61 -7.63 28.48
N LYS A 291 9.50 -8.44 27.41
CA LYS A 291 10.58 -8.66 26.43
C LYS A 291 10.64 -7.51 25.42
N VAL A 292 11.80 -6.87 25.32
CA VAL A 292 12.02 -5.70 24.45
C VAL A 292 12.16 -6.10 22.98
N GLU A 293 12.89 -7.17 22.69
CA GLU A 293 13.18 -7.64 21.31
C GLU A 293 11.91 -7.93 20.49
N PRO A 294 10.94 -8.73 20.96
CA PRO A 294 9.71 -8.99 20.20
C PRO A 294 8.89 -7.72 19.95
N ARG A 295 8.91 -6.78 20.89
CA ARG A 295 8.26 -5.48 20.75
C ARG A 295 8.96 -4.64 19.68
N ARG A 296 10.29 -4.61 19.67
CA ARG A 296 11.10 -3.87 18.69
C ARG A 296 10.87 -4.39 17.28
N GLU A 297 10.95 -5.70 17.08
CA GLU A 297 10.71 -6.34 15.78
C GLU A 297 9.29 -6.07 15.27
N PHE A 298 8.30 -6.13 16.16
CA PHE A 298 6.91 -5.82 15.83
C PHE A 298 6.74 -4.36 15.37
N ILE A 299 7.35 -3.41 16.09
CA ILE A 299 7.32 -1.99 15.72
C ILE A 299 8.04 -1.77 14.39
N GLU A 300 9.25 -2.32 14.19
CA GLU A 300 10.01 -2.15 12.95
C GLU A 300 9.27 -2.73 11.73
N LYS A 301 8.67 -3.90 11.89
CA LYS A 301 7.92 -4.56 10.82
C LYS A 301 6.67 -3.79 10.44
N HIS A 302 5.91 -3.30 11.42
CA HIS A 302 4.62 -2.67 11.18
C HIS A 302 4.67 -1.15 11.09
N ALA A 303 5.77 -0.48 11.45
CA ALA A 303 5.91 0.98 11.39
C ALA A 303 5.62 1.55 10.00
N LEU A 304 5.95 0.81 8.94
CA LEU A 304 5.74 1.21 7.55
C LEU A 304 4.31 0.97 7.05
N ASP A 305 3.55 0.11 7.74
CA ASP A 305 2.18 -0.27 7.38
C ASP A 305 1.11 0.60 8.06
N ILE A 306 1.49 1.35 9.11
CA ILE A 306 0.54 2.17 9.87
C ILE A 306 0.14 3.39 9.04
N GLN A 307 -0.99 3.28 8.35
CA GLN A 307 -1.64 4.40 7.67
C GLN A 307 -2.56 5.22 8.60
N ASN A 308 -3.03 4.63 9.70
CA ASN A 308 -3.96 5.26 10.64
C ASN A 308 -3.42 5.16 12.08
N LEU A 309 -2.46 6.02 12.43
CA LEU A 309 -2.16 6.34 13.82
C LEU A 309 -3.22 7.35 14.28
N ASP A 310 -4.02 6.95 15.28
CA ASP A 310 -5.17 7.67 15.86
C ASP A 310 -6.50 7.55 15.11
N VAL A 311 -7.26 6.51 15.49
CA VAL A 311 -8.73 6.42 15.50
C VAL A 311 -9.16 5.81 16.83
#